data_AF-A0A7X6SBB3-F1
#
_entry.id   AF-A0A7X6SBB3-F1
#
_cell.length_a   1.000
_cell.length_b   1.000
_cell.length_c   1.000
_cell.angle_alpha   90.00
_cell.angle_beta   90.00
_cell.angle_gamma   90.00
#
_symmetry.space_group_name_H-M   'P 1'
#
loop_
_entity.id
_entity.type
_entity.pdbx_description
1 polymer ?
#
loop_
_entity_poly.entity_id
_entity_poly.type
_entity_poly.pdbx_seq_one_letter_code
_entity_poly.pdbx_strand_id
1 'polypeptide(L)'
;MNYELARNFVYRNARPLDMARWKYMFENGSKEDVLNALIAYQNEDGGFGHGLEPDYWNPDSSPIQTEVATEIIKEIKLKDKNYPIIQGILNYLSSGKDFDGHTWSFT
;
A
#
# COMPACT_ATOMS: atom_id res chain seq x y z
N MET A 1 12.05 -21.76 -10.99
CA MET A 1 11.67 -21.24 -9.65
C MET A 1 10.84 -22.30 -8.96
N ASN A 2 11.18 -22.72 -7.74
CA ASN A 2 10.43 -23.75 -7.02
C ASN A 2 9.30 -23.09 -6.22
N TYR A 3 8.05 -23.30 -6.67
CA TYR A 3 6.85 -22.68 -6.09
C TYR A 3 6.72 -22.98 -4.60
N GLU A 4 6.92 -24.23 -4.18
CA GLU A 4 6.79 -24.64 -2.77
C GLU A 4 7.84 -23.97 -1.88
N LEU A 5 9.09 -23.82 -2.37
CA LEU A 5 10.11 -23.09 -1.62
C LEU A 5 9.77 -21.60 -1.47
N ALA A 6 9.27 -20.97 -2.53
CA ALA A 6 8.83 -19.57 -2.49
C ALA A 6 7.63 -19.39 -1.55
N ARG A 7 6.63 -20.27 -1.66
CA ARG A 7 5.45 -20.30 -0.79
C ARG A 7 5.84 -20.42 0.67
N ASN A 8 6.68 -21.39 1.01
CA ASN A 8 7.12 -21.60 2.39
C ASN A 8 7.92 -20.39 2.94
N PHE A 9 8.74 -19.76 2.11
CA PHE A 9 9.46 -18.55 2.49
C PHE A 9 8.50 -17.39 2.80
N VAL A 10 7.52 -17.14 1.94
CA VAL A 10 6.52 -16.09 2.17
C VAL A 10 5.72 -16.39 3.43
N TYR A 11 5.23 -17.63 3.57
CA TYR A 11 4.40 -18.03 4.72
C TYR A 11 5.13 -17.88 6.07
N ARG A 12 6.46 -17.96 6.09
CA ARG A 12 7.26 -17.86 7.30
C ARG A 12 7.70 -16.44 7.63
N ASN A 13 7.89 -15.56 6.63
CA ASN A 13 8.60 -14.29 6.82
C ASN A 13 7.83 -13.05 6.38
N ALA A 14 6.75 -13.18 5.59
CA ALA A 14 6.07 -12.04 5.01
C ALA A 14 5.31 -11.22 6.06
N ARG A 15 5.27 -9.89 5.89
CA ARG A 15 4.33 -9.02 6.61
C ARG A 15 2.89 -9.40 6.24
N PRO A 16 1.89 -9.07 7.08
CA PRO A 16 0.49 -9.33 6.76
C PRO A 16 0.05 -8.84 5.37
N LEU A 17 0.51 -7.66 4.95
CA LEU A 17 0.23 -7.10 3.63
C LEU A 17 0.85 -7.94 2.50
N ASP A 18 2.13 -8.31 2.62
CA ASP A 18 2.83 -9.09 1.60
C ASP A 18 2.26 -10.51 1.49
N MET A 19 1.82 -11.09 2.62
CA MET A 19 1.07 -12.35 2.64
C MET A 19 -0.26 -12.23 1.88
N ALA A 20 -1.02 -11.16 2.10
CA ALA A 20 -2.29 -10.94 1.40
C ALA A 20 -2.06 -10.78 -0.11
N ARG A 21 -1.03 -10.02 -0.51
CA ARG A 21 -0.62 -9.86 -1.91
C ARG A 21 -0.21 -11.19 -2.55
N TRP A 22 0.58 -12.02 -1.84
CA TRP A 22 0.93 -13.37 -2.30
C TRP A 22 -0.32 -14.22 -2.56
N LYS A 23 -1.24 -14.27 -1.59
CA LYS A 23 -2.47 -15.06 -1.71
C LYS A 23 -3.31 -14.59 -2.89
N TYR A 24 -3.46 -13.29 -3.08
CA TYR A 24 -4.16 -12.72 -4.23
C TYR A 24 -3.51 -13.12 -5.56
N MET A 25 -2.19 -13.02 -5.68
CA MET A 25 -1.50 -13.32 -6.93
C MET A 25 -1.41 -14.82 -7.27
N PHE A 26 -1.28 -15.69 -6.27
CA PHE A 26 -0.89 -17.08 -6.50
C PHE A 26 -1.85 -18.13 -5.92
N GLU A 27 -2.75 -17.76 -5.00
CA GLU A 27 -3.57 -18.71 -4.24
C GLU A 27 -5.08 -18.40 -4.30
N ASN A 28 -5.52 -17.65 -5.32
CA ASN A 28 -6.92 -17.23 -5.49
C ASN A 28 -7.48 -16.43 -4.28
N GLY A 29 -6.61 -15.73 -3.55
CA GLY A 29 -7.00 -14.81 -2.49
C GLY A 29 -7.81 -13.64 -3.03
N SER A 30 -8.56 -12.98 -2.15
CA SER A 30 -9.42 -11.86 -2.54
C SER A 30 -8.64 -10.54 -2.57
N LYS A 31 -9.08 -9.59 -3.40
CA LYS A 31 -8.52 -8.22 -3.36
C LYS A 31 -8.92 -7.51 -2.07
N GLU A 32 -10.04 -7.90 -1.47
CA GLU A 32 -10.55 -7.40 -0.21
C GLU A 32 -9.58 -7.72 0.94
N ASP A 33 -8.94 -8.90 0.94
CA ASP A 33 -7.91 -9.24 1.93
C ASP A 33 -6.69 -8.32 1.83
N VAL A 34 -6.27 -7.97 0.61
CA VAL A 34 -5.17 -7.02 0.38
C VAL A 34 -5.56 -5.63 0.87
N LEU A 35 -6.77 -5.17 0.57
CA LEU A 35 -7.28 -3.87 1.02
C LEU A 35 -7.38 -3.78 2.54
N ASN A 36 -7.87 -4.84 3.19
CA ASN A 36 -7.96 -4.91 4.65
C ASN A 36 -6.59 -4.89 5.33
N ALA A 37 -5.56 -5.46 4.71
CA ALA A 37 -4.19 -5.35 5.21
C ALA A 37 -3.59 -3.97 4.93
N LEU A 38 -3.85 -3.40 3.76
CA LEU A 38 -3.30 -2.11 3.32
C LEU A 38 -3.85 -0.94 4.13
N ILE A 39 -5.13 -0.97 4.52
CA ILE A 39 -5.77 0.14 5.26
C ILE A 39 -5.13 0.37 6.64
N ALA A 40 -4.45 -0.64 7.21
CA ALA A 40 -3.72 -0.49 8.47
C ALA A 40 -2.52 0.49 8.36
N TYR A 41 -2.13 0.85 7.15
CA TYR A 41 -1.05 1.81 6.88
C TYR A 41 -1.58 3.21 6.50
N GLN A 42 -2.89 3.40 6.37
CA GLN A 42 -3.47 4.70 6.00
C GLN A 42 -3.75 5.55 7.24
N ASN A 43 -3.25 6.78 7.24
CA ASN A 43 -3.49 7.76 8.30
C ASN A 43 -4.80 8.54 8.09
N GLU A 44 -5.21 9.29 9.11
CA GLU A 44 -6.44 10.09 9.09
C GLU A 44 -6.46 11.17 7.99
N ASP A 45 -5.29 11.68 7.59
CA ASP A 45 -5.16 12.65 6.48
C ASP A 45 -5.29 12.00 5.09
N GLY A 46 -5.42 10.67 5.04
CA GLY A 46 -5.60 9.88 3.83
C GLY A 46 -4.29 9.44 3.15
N GLY A 47 -3.15 9.95 3.61
CA GLY A 47 -1.84 9.50 3.18
C GLY A 47 -1.43 8.19 3.88
N PHE A 48 -0.28 7.65 3.48
CA PHE A 48 0.21 6.37 4.00
C PHE A 48 1.50 6.51 4.80
N GLY A 49 1.59 5.71 5.85
CA GLY A 49 2.63 5.71 6.86
C GLY A 49 3.04 4.31 7.30
N HIS A 50 3.67 4.23 8.47
CA HIS A 50 3.87 3.01 9.25
C HIS A 50 4.73 1.93 8.58
N GLY A 51 5.73 2.33 7.80
CA GLY A 51 6.62 1.36 7.15
C GLY A 51 5.94 0.60 6.03
N LEU A 52 4.99 1.23 5.33
CA LEU A 52 4.38 0.64 4.14
C LEU A 52 5.46 0.36 3.09
N GLU A 53 6.24 1.41 2.78
CA GLU A 53 7.52 1.29 2.09
C GLU A 53 8.54 0.67 3.05
N PRO A 54 9.05 -0.56 2.79
CA PRO A 54 9.91 -1.29 3.73
C PRO A 54 11.16 -0.54 4.19
N ASP A 55 11.72 0.33 3.35
CA ASP A 55 12.93 1.09 3.67
C ASP A 55 12.63 2.42 4.39
N TYR A 56 11.36 2.71 4.67
CA TYR A 56 10.94 4.00 5.21
C TYR A 56 9.96 3.86 6.37
N TRP A 57 10.49 3.94 7.59
CA TRP A 57 9.80 3.58 8.84
C TRP A 57 8.98 4.72 9.48
N ASN A 58 8.81 5.84 8.78
CA ASN A 58 8.10 6.99 9.29
C ASN A 58 6.61 6.64 9.54
N PRO A 59 6.08 6.88 10.76
CA PRO A 59 4.65 6.69 11.01
C PRO A 59 3.78 7.72 10.29
N ASP A 60 4.29 8.92 10.02
CA ASP A 60 3.53 9.97 9.39
C ASP A 60 3.34 9.71 7.89
N SER A 61 2.29 10.32 7.33
CA SER A 61 2.01 10.25 5.90
C SER A 61 3.13 10.87 5.09
N SER A 62 3.60 10.16 4.06
CA SER A 62 4.57 10.68 3.09
C SER A 62 4.19 10.35 1.64
N PRO A 63 4.70 11.13 0.66
CA PRO A 63 4.45 10.87 -0.75
C PRO A 63 4.95 9.50 -1.20
N ILE A 64 6.14 9.08 -0.76
CA ILE A 64 6.74 7.80 -1.15
C ILE A 64 5.92 6.60 -0.64
N GLN A 65 5.44 6.65 0.60
CA GLN A 65 4.58 5.60 1.14
C GLN A 65 3.22 5.58 0.44
N THR A 66 2.68 6.76 0.13
CA THR A 66 1.42 6.87 -0.61
C THR A 66 1.56 6.35 -2.04
N GLU A 67 2.69 6.57 -2.70
CA GLU A 67 3.01 5.99 -4.00
C GLU A 67 2.97 4.46 -3.95
N VAL A 68 3.63 3.82 -2.97
CA VAL A 68 3.59 2.36 -2.78
C VAL A 68 2.14 1.86 -2.62
N ALA A 69 1.29 2.59 -1.89
CA ALA A 69 -0.13 2.24 -1.79
C ALA A 69 -0.82 2.26 -3.16
N THR A 70 -0.53 3.24 -4.02
CA THR A 70 -1.08 3.30 -5.38
C THR A 70 -0.62 2.14 -6.26
N GLU A 71 0.61 1.67 -6.10
CA GLU A 71 1.13 0.51 -6.83
C GLU A 71 0.40 -0.77 -6.44
N ILE A 72 0.16 -0.97 -5.13
CA ILE A 72 -0.59 -2.13 -4.62
C ILE A 72 -2.05 -2.07 -5.09
N ILE A 73 -2.68 -0.89 -5.05
CA ILE A 73 -4.05 -0.67 -5.58
C ILE A 73 -4.13 -1.02 -7.07
N LYS A 74 -3.10 -0.66 -7.84
CA LYS A 74 -2.98 -1.01 -9.26
C LYS A 74 -2.79 -2.51 -9.47
N GLU A 75 -1.98 -3.18 -8.65
CA GLU A 75 -1.75 -4.63 -8.67
C GLU A 75 -3.07 -5.41 -8.53
N ILE A 76 -3.93 -4.99 -7.58
CA ILE A 76 -5.24 -5.62 -7.34
C ILE A 76 -6.34 -5.13 -8.29
N LYS A 77 -6.00 -4.27 -9.27
CA LYS A 77 -6.91 -3.74 -10.29
C LYS A 77 -8.16 -3.07 -9.70
N LEU A 78 -8.03 -2.37 -8.57
CA LEU A 78 -9.13 -1.60 -8.01
C LEU A 78 -9.39 -0.37 -8.89
N LYS A 79 -10.57 -0.31 -9.51
CA LYS A 79 -10.96 0.75 -10.45
C LYS A 79 -11.99 1.73 -9.91
N ASP A 80 -12.65 1.39 -8.81
CA ASP A 80 -13.67 2.25 -8.23
C ASP A 80 -13.02 3.46 -7.56
N LYS A 81 -13.01 4.59 -8.25
CA LYS A 81 -12.46 5.84 -7.74
C LYS A 81 -13.13 6.32 -6.46
N ASN A 82 -14.37 5.90 -6.19
CA ASN A 82 -15.12 6.32 -5.00
C ASN A 82 -14.81 5.42 -3.78
N TYR A 83 -13.97 4.40 -3.94
CA TYR A 83 -13.57 3.54 -2.83
C TYR A 83 -12.86 4.37 -1.74
N PRO A 84 -13.17 4.20 -0.44
CA PRO A 84 -12.67 5.08 0.62
C PRO A 84 -11.15 5.24 0.63
N ILE A 85 -10.39 4.16 0.41
CA ILE A 85 -8.93 4.21 0.36
C ILE A 85 -8.41 5.14 -0.73
N ILE A 86 -9.05 5.14 -1.90
CA ILE A 86 -8.68 5.99 -3.05
C ILE A 86 -9.06 7.44 -2.76
N GLN A 87 -10.23 7.68 -2.16
CA GLN A 87 -10.63 9.02 -1.74
C GLN A 87 -9.65 9.61 -0.72
N GLY A 88 -9.17 8.79 0.24
CA GLY A 88 -8.11 9.20 1.17
C GLY A 88 -6.82 9.62 0.45
N ILE A 89 -6.33 8.82 -0.49
CA ILE A 89 -5.14 9.15 -1.30
C ILE A 89 -5.33 10.48 -2.03
N LEU A 90 -6.47 10.66 -2.69
CA LEU A 90 -6.76 11.89 -3.42
C LEU A 90 -6.84 13.11 -2.49
N ASN A 91 -7.42 12.96 -1.30
CA ASN A 91 -7.46 14.02 -0.29
C ASN A 91 -6.05 14.43 0.14
N TYR A 92 -5.20 13.46 0.50
CA TYR A 92 -3.82 13.72 0.89
C TYR A 92 -3.02 14.42 -0.21
N LEU A 93 -3.05 13.89 -1.44
CA LEU A 93 -2.32 14.48 -2.56
C LEU A 93 -2.87 15.88 -2.93
N SER A 94 -4.19 16.08 -2.90
CA SER A 94 -4.79 17.38 -3.20
C SER A 94 -4.53 18.45 -2.14
N SER A 95 -4.16 18.05 -0.91
CA SER A 95 -3.86 18.99 0.17
C SER A 95 -2.63 19.86 -0.11
N GLY A 96 -1.71 19.37 -0.96
CA GLY A 96 -0.45 20.05 -1.27
C GLY A 96 0.54 20.10 -0.10
N LYS A 97 0.27 19.41 1.02
CA LYS A 97 1.09 19.43 2.24
C LYS A 97 2.59 19.19 1.97
N ASP A 98 2.88 18.21 1.12
CA ASP A 98 4.24 17.74 0.83
C ASP A 98 4.68 18.05 -0.61
N PHE A 99 4.03 19.02 -1.28
CA PHE A 99 4.32 19.43 -2.64
C PHE A 99 4.70 20.91 -2.72
N ASP A 100 5.89 21.21 -3.24
CA ASP A 100 6.42 22.58 -3.32
C ASP A 100 6.00 23.35 -4.59
N GLY A 101 5.14 22.74 -5.42
CA GLY A 101 4.76 23.26 -6.74
C GLY A 101 5.51 22.61 -7.91
N HIS A 102 6.59 21.88 -7.64
CA HIS A 102 7.43 21.21 -8.64
C HIS A 102 7.69 19.75 -8.30
N THR A 103 7.97 19.46 -7.03
CA THR A 103 8.36 18.14 -6.53
C THR A 103 7.67 17.79 -5.23
N TRP A 104 7.55 16.48 -5.00
CA TRP A 104 7.09 15.92 -3.73
C TRP A 104 8.26 15.74 -2.77
N SER A 105 8.03 15.99 -1.48
CA SER A 105 9.03 15.74 -0.45
C SER A 105 9.34 14.25 -0.32
N PHE A 106 10.62 13.92 -0.15
CA PHE A 106 11.12 12.57 0.11
C PHE A 106 11.47 12.33 1.59
N THR A 107 11.22 13.32 2.46
CA THR A 107 11.63 13.29 3.87
C THR A 107 10.52 12.84 4.78
#